data_AF-B8IUI3-F1
#
_entry.id   AF-B8IUI3-F1
#
_cell.length_a   1.000
_cell.length_b   1.000
_cell.length_c   1.000
_cell.angle_alpha   90.00
_cell.angle_beta   90.00
_cell.angle_gamma   90.00
#
_symmetry.space_group_name_H-M   'P 1'
#
loop_
_entity.id
_entity.type
_entity.pdbx_description
1 polymer ?
#
loop_
_entity_poly.entity_id
_entity_poly.type
_entity_poly.pdbx_seq_one_letter_code
_entity_poly.pdbx_strand_id
1 'polypeptide(L)' 'MRLEIAVVRAGLTLASEILVNPTEEDATAAIARVCAQARRTRAGPLWPFQIVVREAD' A
#
# COMPACT_ATOMS: atom_id res chain seq x y z
N MET A 1 -12.75 -12.94 0.17
CA MET A 1 -11.97 -11.97 0.98
C MET A 1 -11.28 -11.01 0.04
N ARG A 2 -11.45 -9.70 0.19
CA ARG A 2 -10.67 -8.71 -0.57
C ARG A 2 -9.81 -7.93 0.43
N LEU A 3 -8.58 -7.63 0.05
CA LEU A 3 -7.63 -6.92 0.90
C LEU A 3 -7.17 -5.67 0.17
N GLU A 4 -7.24 -4.52 0.82
CA GLU A 4 -6.67 -3.28 0.32
C GLU A 4 -5.42 -2.92 1.11
N ILE A 5 -4.35 -2.62 0.38
CA ILE A 5 -3.06 -2.20 0.92
C ILE A 5 -2.77 -0.81 0.39
N ALA A 6 -2.55 0.16 1.28
CA ALA A 6 -2.31 1.55 0.92
C ALA A 6 -1.12 2.14 1.67
N VAL A 7 -0.37 3.02 0.99
CA VAL A 7 0.65 3.87 1.62
C VAL A 7 0.08 5.26 1.80
N VAL A 8 -0.02 5.72 3.04
CA VAL A 8 -0.66 6.98 3.42
C VAL A 8 0.36 7.92 4.07
N ARG A 9 0.30 9.21 3.74
CA ARG A 9 1.12 10.26 4.35
C ARG A 9 0.27 11.49 4.63
N ALA A 10 0.24 11.95 5.89
CA ALA A 10 -0.52 13.13 6.30
C ALA A 10 -1.98 13.11 5.81
N GLY A 11 -2.64 11.94 5.90
CA GLY A 11 -4.01 11.74 5.43
C GLY A 11 -4.20 11.55 3.92
N LEU A 12 -3.12 11.62 3.12
CA LEU A 12 -3.15 11.42 1.67
C LEU A 12 -2.67 10.01 1.28
N THR A 13 -3.48 9.29 0.51
CA THR A 13 -3.05 8.03 -0.13
C THR A 13 -2.09 8.31 -1.28
N LEU A 14 -0.87 7.82 -1.17
CA LEU A 14 0.18 7.99 -2.19
C LEU A 14 0.14 6.88 -3.24
N ALA A 15 -0.23 5.67 -2.82
CA ALA A 15 -0.42 4.50 -3.67
C ALA A 15 -1.31 3.50 -2.93
N SER A 16 -2.06 2.69 -3.67
CA SER A 16 -2.89 1.61 -3.12
C SER A 16 -3.06 0.48 -4.14
N GLU A 17 -3.26 -0.73 -3.63
CA GLU A 17 -3.53 -1.94 -4.42
C GLU A 17 -4.63 -2.76 -3.73
N ILE A 18 -5.53 -3.36 -4.51
CA ILE A 18 -6.58 -4.26 -4.01
C ILE A 18 -6.28 -5.67 -4.52
N LEU A 19 -6.27 -6.63 -3.60
CA LEU A 19 -6.10 -8.05 -3.86
C LEU A 19 -7.41 -8.80 -3.63
N VAL A 20 -7.67 -9.82 -4.42
CA VAL A 20 -8.85 -10.70 -4.29
C VAL A 20 -8.38 -12.08 -3.90
N ASN A 21 -8.87 -12.57 -2.75
CA ASN A 21 -8.46 -13.82 -2.10
C ASN A 21 -6.93 -14.00 -2.03
N PRO A 22 -6.17 -13.03 -1.50
CA PRO A 22 -4.72 -13.13 -1.47
C PRO A 22 -4.23 -14.20 -0.51
N THR A 23 -3.08 -14.79 -0.85
CA THR A 23 -2.22 -15.48 0.12
C THR A 23 -1.41 -14.49 0.95
N GLU A 24 -0.75 -14.95 2.01
CA GLU A 24 0.19 -14.11 2.79
C GLU A 24 1.38 -13.63 1.94
N GLU A 25 1.84 -14.47 1.01
CA GLU A 25 2.91 -14.12 0.08
C GLU A 25 2.48 -13.00 -0.88
N ASP A 26 1.25 -13.08 -1.40
CA ASP A 26 0.67 -12.03 -2.26
C ASP A 26 0.58 -10.69 -1.52
N ALA A 27 0.14 -10.70 -0.26
CA ALA A 27 0.04 -9.50 0.57
C ALA A 27 1.41 -8.87 0.82
N THR A 28 2.43 -9.69 1.11
CA THR A 28 3.81 -9.23 1.30
C THR A 28 4.38 -8.61 0.02
N ALA A 29 4.17 -9.28 -1.12
CA ALA A 29 4.60 -8.77 -2.42
C ALA A 29 3.89 -7.45 -2.78
N ALA A 30 2.60 -7.34 -2.48
CA ALA A 30 1.82 -6.12 -2.71
C ALA A 30 2.32 -4.95 -1.84
N ILE A 31 2.64 -5.17 -0.56
CA ILE A 31 3.23 -4.13 0.30
C ILE A 31 4.50 -3.55 -0.34
N ALA A 32 5.39 -4.40 -0.84
CA ALA A 32 6.62 -3.97 -1.51
C ALA A 32 6.33 -3.16 -2.79
N ARG A 33 5.37 -3.62 -3.62
CA ARG A 33 4.95 -2.91 -4.84
C ARG A 33 4.37 -1.54 -4.54
N VAL A 34 3.45 -1.44 -3.58
CA VAL A 34 2.79 -0.17 -3.20
C VAL A 34 3.82 0.80 -2.63
N CYS A 35 4.76 0.34 -1.80
CA CYS A 35 5.88 1.17 -1.34
C CYS A 35 6.74 1.69 -2.49
N ALA A 36 7.09 0.82 -3.46
CA ALA A 36 7.86 1.21 -4.63
C ALA A 36 7.10 2.19 -5.54
N GLN A 37 5.78 2.06 -5.64
CA GLN A 37 4.93 2.99 -6.38
C GLN A 37 4.85 4.36 -5.69
N ALA A 38 4.66 4.39 -4.37
CA ALA A 38 4.65 5.63 -3.58
C ALA A 38 5.97 6.42 -3.71
N ARG A 39 7.11 5.72 -3.82
CA ARG A 39 8.42 6.35 -4.08
C ARG A 39 8.53 7.04 -5.44
N ARG A 40 7.75 6.59 -6.43
CA ARG A 40 7.78 7.15 -7.79
C ARG A 40 6.88 8.37 -7.94
N THR A 41 5.83 8.50 -7.13
CA THR A 41 4.88 9.63 -7.21
C THR A 41 5.40 10.93 -6.63
N ARG A 42 6.43 10.92 -5.77
CA ARG A 42 7.09 12.14 -5.27
C ARG A 42 8.59 11.98 -5.12
N ALA A 43 9.34 13.00 -5.51
CA ALA A 43 10.72 13.16 -5.13
C ALA A 43 10.81 13.62 -3.66
N GLY A 44 11.71 13.00 -2.88
CA GLY A 44 11.98 13.34 -1.49
C GLY A 44 11.65 12.22 -0.50
N PRO A 45 11.99 12.41 0.79
CA PRO A 45 11.76 11.40 1.81
C PRO A 45 10.25 11.17 1.99
N LEU A 46 9.85 9.90 1.96
CA LEU A 46 8.46 9.48 2.20
C LEU A 46 8.08 9.55 3.68
N TRP A 47 9.04 9.66 4.57
CA TRP A 47 8.81 9.65 6.00
C TRP A 47 8.25 10.99 6.52
N PRO A 48 7.34 10.97 7.51
CA PRO A 48 6.65 9.78 8.02
C PRO A 48 5.51 9.32 7.08
N PHE A 49 5.39 8.01 6.87
CA PHE A 49 4.24 7.39 6.18
C PHE A 49 3.73 6.19 6.99
N GLN A 50 2.52 5.74 6.65
CA GLN A 50 1.86 4.58 7.23
C GLN A 50 1.49 3.60 6.12
N ILE A 51 1.63 2.30 6.40
CA ILE A 51 1.09 1.24 5.56
C ILE A 51 -0.21 0.80 6.22
N VAL A 52 -1.32 0.96 5.50
CA VAL A 52 -2.65 0.55 5.96
C VAL A 52 -3.03 -0.71 5.20
N VAL A 53 -3.35 -1.76 5.93
CA VAL A 53 -3.88 -3.02 5.39
C VAL A 53 -5.29 -3.16 5.96
N ARG A 54 -6.30 -3.24 5.09
CA ARG A 54 -7.71 -3.36 5.49
C ARG A 54 -8.41 -4.42 4.67
N GLU A 55 -9.32 -5.16 5.29
CA GLU A 55 -10.26 -5.99 4.57
C GLU A 55 -11.26 -5.07 3.85
N ALA A 56 -11.52 -5.32 2.58
CA ALA A 56 -12.46 -4.58 1.77
C ALA A 56 -13.70 -5.45 1.54
N ASP A 57 -14.89 -4.88 1.77
CA ASP A 57 -16.17 -5.54 1.50
C ASP A 57 -16.37 -5.82 -0.01
#